data_AF-A0A4R8QE72-F1
#
_entry.id   AF-A0A4R8QE72-F1
#
_cell.length_a   1.000
_cell.length_b   1.000
_cell.length_c   1.000
_cell.angle_alpha   90.00
_cell.angle_beta   90.00
_cell.angle_gamma   90.00
#
_symmetry.space_group_name_H-M   'P 1'
#
loop_
_entity.id
_entity.type
_entity.pdbx_description
1 polymer ?
#
loop_
_entity_poly.entity_id
_entity_poly.type
_entity_poly.pdbx_seq_one_letter_code
_entity_poly.pdbx_strand_id
1 'polypeptide(L)'
;MLAQSWETRLRKTADRAADVFRHNWHLGLTAFGGPPVHFKIFHDRFVKRLKWIDEQMYQELFSICQALSGPASTKMIYCINLLQNNLLGAVLAFLIWSLPGAMGMFGLSVGVSAIGSTLPRAVYALLSGLNAATVGIIALAAVELSQKAITDKLTRTLVFLSAAAGMMYNALWYFPVLMTAAGCAAVVHDYRWVHRPARRALGMVRALLGKRRERSSDEGPREVELQERRSAAADGKDAAAEGSSSAASHPAPSSQRARDARDEQPTHPDPPASPKVRVVPKEFRLSSSWKTGTAIITTFFASFVTVMVVRGVVADLPVLYRLFSNLYLAGTIIFGGGPVVIPLLREYVVAEGWVSPRDFLIGLAIAQSFPGPNFNFAVFLGGLTAINAGHSSAVGALVSFVAIFTPGMVLVHGTMGVWGALRSRPWVKAAVRGVNAAAVGLIYTAVYRIWQVGYLDEGFQSGRSLGDDPWWVVVTATAYVGGRYYGVAAPFAIVLGAVMGLGRYGVVSGRQ
;
A
#
# COMPACT_ATOMS: atom_id res chain seq x y z
N MET A 1 31.18 -25.14 26.57
CA MET A 1 30.81 -24.89 25.16
C MET A 1 29.31 -24.94 24.88
N LEU A 2 28.61 -26.10 24.91
CA LEU A 2 27.19 -26.16 24.48
C LEU A 2 26.25 -25.20 25.23
N ALA A 3 26.33 -25.13 26.57
CA ALA A 3 25.51 -24.22 27.38
C ALA A 3 25.69 -22.73 27.01
N GLN A 4 26.95 -22.28 26.93
CA GLN A 4 27.30 -20.91 26.49
C GLN A 4 26.76 -20.57 25.10
N SER A 5 26.69 -21.57 24.19
CA SER A 5 26.05 -21.41 22.87
C SER A 5 24.54 -21.16 23.00
N TRP A 6 23.84 -21.90 23.86
CA TRP A 6 22.41 -21.69 24.13
C TRP A 6 22.14 -20.33 24.78
N GLU A 7 22.87 -19.96 25.84
CA GLU A 7 22.75 -18.63 26.46
C GLU A 7 22.99 -17.49 25.45
N THR A 8 24.02 -17.61 24.61
CA THR A 8 24.33 -16.61 23.57
C THR A 8 23.22 -16.52 22.51
N ARG A 9 22.56 -17.63 22.16
CA ARG A 9 21.39 -17.64 21.26
C ARG A 9 20.17 -17.03 21.94
N LEU A 10 19.93 -17.34 23.21
CA LEU A 10 18.80 -16.80 23.99
C LEU A 10 18.93 -15.29 24.17
N ARG A 11 20.09 -14.78 24.63
CA ARG A 11 20.36 -13.34 24.74
C ARG A 11 20.14 -12.63 23.40
N LYS A 12 20.78 -13.08 22.31
CA LYS A 12 20.58 -12.52 20.95
C LYS A 12 19.14 -12.60 20.43
N THR A 13 18.28 -13.45 21.00
CA THR A 13 16.86 -13.54 20.66
C THR A 13 16.03 -12.58 21.52
N ALA A 14 16.33 -12.48 22.81
CA ALA A 14 15.75 -11.49 23.72
C ALA A 14 16.10 -10.04 23.29
N ASP A 15 17.35 -9.76 22.91
CA ASP A 15 17.81 -8.47 22.40
C ASP A 15 16.98 -8.02 21.18
N ARG A 16 16.71 -8.95 20.25
CA ARG A 16 15.87 -8.72 19.07
C ARG A 16 14.39 -8.55 19.43
N ALA A 17 13.88 -9.33 20.39
CA ALA A 17 12.51 -9.17 20.87
C ALA A 17 12.30 -7.80 21.54
N ALA A 18 13.29 -7.35 22.32
CA ALA A 18 13.32 -6.01 22.92
C ALA A 18 13.44 -4.90 21.86
N ASP A 19 14.26 -5.08 20.81
CA ASP A 19 14.35 -4.15 19.68
C ASP A 19 13.01 -4.03 18.94
N VAL A 20 12.35 -5.15 18.64
CA VAL A 20 11.00 -5.17 18.07
C VAL A 20 10.02 -4.45 18.98
N PHE A 21 9.96 -4.79 20.26
CA PHE A 21 9.03 -4.16 21.20
C PHE A 21 9.25 -2.65 21.28
N ARG A 22 10.48 -2.21 21.57
CA ARG A 22 10.87 -0.80 21.70
C ARG A 22 10.49 0.03 20.47
N HIS A 23 10.63 -0.52 19.26
CA HIS A 23 10.34 0.20 18.02
C HIS A 23 8.91 0.09 17.51
N ASN A 24 8.14 -0.95 17.89
CA ASN A 24 6.81 -1.23 17.35
C ASN A 24 5.64 -1.09 18.36
N TRP A 25 5.86 -1.13 19.68
CA TRP A 25 4.78 -1.29 20.69
C TRP A 25 3.58 -0.32 20.54
N HIS A 26 3.87 0.96 20.35
CA HIS A 26 2.88 2.02 20.20
C HIS A 26 2.10 1.96 18.88
N LEU A 27 2.63 1.30 17.84
CA LEU A 27 2.06 1.37 16.49
C LEU A 27 0.64 0.75 16.43
N GLY A 28 0.38 -0.32 17.18
CA GLY A 28 -0.95 -0.91 17.32
C GLY A 28 -1.96 -0.07 18.12
N LEU A 29 -1.50 1.01 18.77
CA LEU A 29 -2.31 1.96 19.54
C LEU A 29 -2.41 3.34 18.86
N THR A 30 -1.44 3.74 18.02
CA THR A 30 -1.35 5.09 17.44
C THR A 30 -1.58 5.15 15.92
N ALA A 31 -1.69 4.02 15.23
CA ALA A 31 -1.92 4.00 13.78
C ALA A 31 -3.41 3.97 13.45
N PHE A 32 -4.01 5.16 13.36
CA PHE A 32 -5.40 5.38 12.96
C PHE A 32 -5.54 5.65 11.46
N GLY A 33 -6.76 5.56 10.93
CA GLY A 33 -7.09 5.95 9.55
C GLY A 33 -6.82 4.88 8.48
N GLY A 34 -6.54 3.64 8.86
CA GLY A 34 -6.52 2.50 7.95
C GLY A 34 -5.29 2.40 7.02
N PRO A 35 -5.25 1.41 6.12
CA PRO A 35 -4.01 0.96 5.49
C PRO A 35 -3.19 2.03 4.75
N PRO A 36 -3.78 2.97 3.96
CA PRO A 36 -3.01 4.05 3.32
C PRO A 36 -2.25 4.93 4.32
N VAL A 37 -2.87 5.24 5.46
CA VAL A 37 -2.25 6.01 6.55
C VAL A 37 -1.19 5.18 7.25
N HIS A 38 -1.41 3.89 7.45
CA HIS A 38 -0.41 2.98 8.03
C HIS A 38 0.86 2.94 7.17
N PHE A 39 0.72 2.91 5.84
CA PHE A 39 1.86 3.03 4.93
C PHE A 39 2.60 4.38 5.10
N LYS A 40 1.89 5.51 5.21
CA LYS A 40 2.54 6.79 5.53
C LYS A 40 3.32 6.73 6.86
N ILE A 41 2.71 6.17 7.91
CA ILE A 41 3.32 6.01 9.23
C ILE A 41 4.58 5.12 9.14
N PHE A 42 4.53 4.00 8.44
CA PHE A 42 5.68 3.11 8.25
C PHE A 42 6.79 3.76 7.41
N HIS A 43 6.45 4.59 6.42
CA HIS A 43 7.41 5.37 5.65
C HIS A 43 8.15 6.39 6.54
N ASP A 44 7.39 7.21 7.26
CA ASP A 44 7.95 8.24 8.16
C ASP A 44 8.73 7.60 9.33
N ARG A 45 8.32 6.42 9.83
CA ARG A 45 8.99 5.67 10.90
C ARG A 45 10.25 4.94 10.41
N PHE A 46 10.13 4.01 9.47
CA PHE A 46 11.18 3.04 9.15
C PHE A 46 12.11 3.48 8.01
N VAL A 47 11.66 4.33 7.09
CA VAL A 47 12.52 4.93 6.04
C VAL A 47 13.18 6.20 6.58
N LYS A 48 12.38 7.22 6.94
CA LYS A 48 12.92 8.55 7.28
C LYS A 48 13.64 8.60 8.63
N ARG A 49 12.96 8.21 9.72
CA ARG A 49 13.49 8.35 11.10
C ARG A 49 14.50 7.26 11.45
N LEU A 50 14.11 5.99 11.36
CA LEU A 50 14.94 4.86 11.81
C LEU A 50 15.93 4.34 10.75
N LYS A 51 15.74 4.68 9.47
CA LYS A 51 16.59 4.26 8.34
C LYS A 51 16.86 2.75 8.33
N TRP A 52 15.83 1.94 8.63
CA TRP A 52 15.90 0.48 8.60
C TRP A 52 15.90 -0.07 7.17
N ILE A 53 15.21 0.62 6.26
CA ILE A 53 15.12 0.31 4.82
C ILE A 53 15.15 1.63 4.02
N ASP A 54 15.60 1.56 2.77
CA ASP A 54 15.57 2.69 1.84
C ASP A 54 14.24 2.81 1.09
N GLU A 55 14.10 3.87 0.28
CA GLU A 55 12.91 4.11 -0.54
C GLU A 55 12.65 2.98 -1.55
N GLN A 56 13.69 2.43 -2.19
CA GLN A 56 13.51 1.38 -3.19
C GLN A 56 12.95 0.11 -2.55
N MET A 57 13.52 -0.32 -1.43
CA MET A 57 13.03 -1.43 -0.62
C MET A 57 11.61 -1.17 -0.12
N TYR A 58 11.30 0.06 0.31
CA TYR A 58 9.96 0.44 0.74
C TYR A 58 8.93 0.28 -0.40
N GLN A 59 9.23 0.78 -1.60
CA GLN A 59 8.34 0.68 -2.76
C GLN A 59 8.21 -0.77 -3.28
N GLU A 60 9.29 -1.57 -3.25
CA GLU A 60 9.24 -3.01 -3.53
C GLU A 60 8.30 -3.74 -2.54
N LEU A 61 8.51 -3.55 -1.23
CA LEU A 61 7.69 -4.20 -0.20
C LEU A 61 6.22 -3.76 -0.25
N PHE A 62 5.95 -2.47 -0.47
CA PHE A 62 4.59 -1.95 -0.64
C PHE A 62 3.88 -2.67 -1.79
N SER A 63 4.55 -2.83 -2.93
CA SER A 63 4.00 -3.50 -4.12
C SER A 63 3.67 -4.97 -3.85
N ILE A 64 4.56 -5.72 -3.21
CA ILE A 64 4.33 -7.12 -2.80
C ILE A 64 3.15 -7.21 -1.83
N CYS A 65 3.11 -6.31 -0.83
CA CYS A 65 2.07 -6.32 0.20
C CYS A 65 0.68 -5.96 -0.34
N GLN A 66 0.60 -5.24 -1.46
CA GLN A 66 -0.68 -4.96 -2.14
C GLN A 66 -1.07 -6.08 -3.12
N ALA A 67 -0.08 -6.70 -3.81
CA ALA A 67 -0.31 -7.73 -4.83
C ALA A 67 -0.70 -9.10 -4.25
N LEU A 68 -0.25 -9.43 -3.03
CA LEU A 68 -0.69 -10.62 -2.31
C LEU A 68 -2.00 -10.36 -1.56
N SER A 69 -2.77 -11.40 -1.28
CA SER A 69 -4.00 -11.30 -0.48
C SER A 69 -3.74 -11.12 1.02
N GLY A 70 -4.80 -10.77 1.77
CA GLY A 70 -4.75 -10.43 3.19
C GLY A 70 -4.30 -8.98 3.46
N PRO A 71 -4.18 -8.57 4.74
CA PRO A 71 -4.11 -7.17 5.12
C PRO A 71 -2.78 -6.50 4.77
N ALA A 72 -2.79 -5.66 3.72
CA ALA A 72 -1.60 -5.09 3.10
C ALA A 72 -0.64 -4.36 4.07
N SER A 73 -1.16 -3.51 4.97
CA SER A 73 -0.35 -2.80 5.97
C SER A 73 0.24 -3.75 7.03
N THR A 74 -0.49 -4.78 7.44
CA THR A 74 0.00 -5.81 8.37
C THR A 74 1.15 -6.62 7.77
N LYS A 75 1.05 -7.00 6.49
CA LYS A 75 2.14 -7.66 5.75
C LYS A 75 3.36 -6.74 5.61
N MET A 76 3.16 -5.43 5.52
CA MET A 76 4.26 -4.45 5.44
C MET A 76 5.09 -4.37 6.72
N ILE A 77 4.46 -4.18 7.88
CA ILE A 77 5.18 -4.15 9.18
C ILE A 77 5.82 -5.51 9.49
N TYR A 78 5.19 -6.62 9.08
CA TYR A 78 5.79 -7.94 9.12
C TYR A 78 7.05 -8.04 8.26
N CYS A 79 7.02 -7.64 6.98
CA CYS A 79 8.18 -7.68 6.09
C CYS A 79 9.35 -6.80 6.56
N ILE A 80 9.05 -5.61 7.08
CA ILE A 80 10.06 -4.71 7.67
C ILE A 80 10.75 -5.40 8.85
N ASN A 81 9.98 -5.99 9.78
CA ASN A 81 10.54 -6.69 10.93
C ASN A 81 11.13 -8.07 10.59
N LEU A 82 10.76 -8.68 9.45
CA LEU A 82 11.38 -9.90 8.91
C LEU A 82 12.79 -9.63 8.39
N LEU A 83 12.97 -8.56 7.62
CA LEU A 83 14.28 -8.11 7.15
C LEU A 83 15.20 -7.67 8.32
N GLN A 84 14.61 -7.07 9.35
CA GLN A 84 15.34 -6.55 10.51
C GLN A 84 15.69 -7.62 11.55
N ASN A 85 14.68 -8.36 12.04
CA ASN A 85 14.74 -9.18 13.24
C ASN A 85 14.39 -10.67 12.99
N ASN A 86 14.35 -11.11 11.72
CA ASN A 86 14.01 -12.47 11.28
C ASN A 86 12.56 -12.88 11.62
N LEU A 87 12.20 -14.13 11.35
CA LEU A 87 10.83 -14.68 11.49
C LEU A 87 10.21 -14.39 12.87
N LEU A 88 10.93 -14.66 13.97
CA LEU A 88 10.39 -14.44 15.32
C LEU A 88 10.12 -12.95 15.58
N GLY A 89 11.00 -12.06 15.11
CA GLY A 89 10.78 -10.62 15.20
C GLY A 89 9.62 -10.13 14.34
N ALA A 90 9.41 -10.74 13.17
CA ALA A 90 8.29 -10.45 12.28
C ALA A 90 6.94 -10.87 12.90
N VAL A 91 6.87 -12.08 13.47
CA VAL A 91 5.67 -12.58 14.18
C VAL A 91 5.39 -11.75 15.42
N LEU A 92 6.41 -11.42 16.22
CA LEU A 92 6.25 -10.56 17.39
C LEU A 92 5.76 -9.15 17.00
N ALA A 93 6.30 -8.56 15.92
CA ALA A 93 5.85 -7.28 15.42
C ALA A 93 4.39 -7.31 14.92
N PHE A 94 3.97 -8.39 14.26
CA PHE A 94 2.57 -8.61 13.88
C PHE A 94 1.64 -8.68 15.10
N LEU A 95 2.00 -9.47 16.12
CA LEU A 95 1.19 -9.60 17.33
C LEU A 95 1.07 -8.26 18.07
N ILE A 96 2.19 -7.56 18.27
CA ILE A 96 2.23 -6.22 18.88
C ILE A 96 1.39 -5.20 18.09
N TRP A 97 1.43 -5.27 16.76
CA TRP A 97 0.67 -4.40 15.85
C TRP A 97 -0.84 -4.67 15.87
N SER A 98 -1.24 -5.95 15.94
CA SER A 98 -2.63 -6.36 15.71
C SER A 98 -3.42 -6.59 17.00
N LEU A 99 -2.78 -7.10 18.06
CA LEU A 99 -3.47 -7.49 19.30
C LEU A 99 -4.16 -6.33 20.04
N PRO A 100 -3.61 -5.11 20.17
CA PRO A 100 -4.30 -4.04 20.89
C PRO A 100 -5.65 -3.68 20.23
N GLY A 101 -5.67 -3.56 18.90
CA GLY A 101 -6.91 -3.38 18.15
C GLY A 101 -7.83 -4.61 18.22
N ALA A 102 -7.29 -5.83 18.20
CA ALA A 102 -8.08 -7.06 18.33
C ALA A 102 -8.76 -7.17 19.70
N MET A 103 -8.07 -6.81 20.79
CA MET A 103 -8.62 -6.76 22.14
C MET A 103 -9.73 -5.71 22.28
N GLY A 104 -9.57 -4.53 21.65
CA GLY A 104 -10.61 -3.51 21.62
C GLY A 104 -11.84 -3.93 20.79
N MET A 105 -11.64 -4.54 19.62
CA MET A 105 -12.75 -5.10 18.82
C MET A 105 -13.44 -6.30 19.51
N PHE A 106 -12.70 -7.10 20.28
CA PHE A 106 -13.26 -8.13 21.16
C PHE A 106 -14.11 -7.52 22.28
N GLY A 107 -13.58 -6.53 23.01
CA GLY A 107 -14.34 -5.80 24.04
C GLY A 107 -15.61 -5.15 23.46
N LEU A 108 -15.53 -4.61 22.23
CA LEU A 108 -16.68 -4.08 21.52
C LEU A 108 -17.72 -5.17 21.20
N SER A 109 -17.33 -6.41 20.89
CA SER A 109 -18.30 -7.49 20.63
C SER A 109 -19.11 -7.84 21.87
N VAL A 110 -18.45 -7.89 23.04
CA VAL A 110 -19.13 -8.08 24.33
C VAL A 110 -20.03 -6.88 24.64
N GLY A 111 -19.52 -5.65 24.45
CA GLY A 111 -20.29 -4.43 24.67
C GLY A 111 -21.55 -4.33 23.80
N VAL A 112 -21.43 -4.57 22.49
CA VAL A 112 -22.56 -4.53 21.55
C VAL A 112 -23.57 -5.66 21.83
N SER A 113 -23.12 -6.84 22.27
CA SER A 113 -24.03 -7.93 22.68
C SER A 113 -24.92 -7.61 23.88
N ALA A 114 -24.55 -6.59 24.69
CA ALA A 114 -25.31 -6.12 25.83
C ALA A 114 -26.21 -4.90 25.53
N ILE A 115 -26.23 -4.41 24.28
CA ILE A 115 -27.03 -3.24 23.88
C ILE A 115 -28.38 -3.70 23.29
N GLY A 116 -29.46 -3.03 23.73
CA GLY A 116 -30.84 -3.29 23.29
C GLY A 116 -31.10 -3.06 21.80
N SER A 117 -32.35 -3.25 21.35
CA SER A 117 -32.73 -3.24 19.92
C SER A 117 -32.40 -1.93 19.18
N THR A 118 -32.48 -0.78 19.85
CA THR A 118 -32.19 0.55 19.29
C THR A 118 -30.98 1.21 19.95
N LEU A 119 -30.25 2.01 19.16
CA LEU A 119 -29.25 2.96 19.64
C LEU A 119 -29.85 4.37 19.67
N PRO A 120 -29.40 5.28 20.55
CA PRO A 120 -29.77 6.70 20.47
C PRO A 120 -29.24 7.37 19.20
N ARG A 121 -30.06 8.20 18.53
CA ARG A 121 -29.69 9.09 17.40
C ARG A 121 -28.30 9.73 17.49
N ALA A 122 -27.92 10.21 18.68
CA ALA A 122 -26.62 10.82 18.93
C ALA A 122 -25.44 9.90 18.54
N VAL A 123 -25.60 8.58 18.70
CA VAL A 123 -24.58 7.59 18.33
C VAL A 123 -24.46 7.48 16.81
N TYR A 124 -25.56 7.43 16.05
CA TYR A 124 -25.53 7.40 14.58
C TYR A 124 -24.84 8.64 13.98
N ALA A 125 -25.12 9.82 14.54
CA ALA A 125 -24.48 11.06 14.13
C ALA A 125 -22.98 11.10 14.48
N LEU A 126 -22.60 10.62 15.66
CA LEU A 126 -21.19 10.44 16.08
C LEU A 126 -20.44 9.48 15.16
N LEU A 127 -21.04 8.31 14.84
CA LEU A 127 -20.45 7.31 13.95
C LEU A 127 -20.31 7.82 12.51
N SER A 128 -21.28 8.60 12.02
CA SER A 128 -21.21 9.26 10.71
C SER A 128 -20.09 10.30 10.65
N GLY A 129 -19.92 11.10 11.71
CA GLY A 129 -18.84 12.07 11.83
C GLY A 129 -17.44 11.43 11.90
N LEU A 130 -17.32 10.33 12.64
CA LEU A 130 -16.12 9.47 12.68
C LEU A 130 -15.75 8.93 11.29
N ASN A 131 -16.74 8.36 10.57
CA ASN A 131 -16.56 7.84 9.21
C ASN A 131 -16.13 8.94 8.23
N ALA A 132 -16.81 10.09 8.24
CA ALA A 132 -16.53 11.22 7.36
C ALA A 132 -15.09 11.73 7.53
N ALA A 133 -14.65 11.98 8.78
CA ALA A 133 -13.29 12.40 9.04
C ALA A 133 -12.25 11.33 8.63
N THR A 134 -12.57 10.05 8.85
CA THR A 134 -11.70 8.94 8.42
C THR A 134 -11.53 8.91 6.89
N VAL A 135 -12.60 9.10 6.12
CA VAL A 135 -12.53 9.19 4.64
C VAL A 135 -11.63 10.36 4.20
N GLY A 136 -11.69 11.51 4.89
CA GLY A 136 -10.83 12.67 4.59
C GLY A 136 -9.34 12.38 4.79
N ILE A 137 -8.99 11.67 5.88
CA ILE A 137 -7.61 11.26 6.15
C ILE A 137 -7.13 10.16 5.19
N ILE A 138 -8.00 9.23 4.77
CA ILE A 138 -7.68 8.23 3.74
C ILE A 138 -7.45 8.90 2.38
N ALA A 139 -8.25 9.90 2.01
CA ALA A 139 -8.07 10.67 0.78
C ALA A 139 -6.75 11.47 0.77
N LEU A 140 -6.34 12.03 1.91
CA LEU A 140 -5.04 12.66 2.08
C LEU A 140 -3.90 11.66 1.83
N ALA A 141 -3.94 10.49 2.47
CA ALA A 141 -2.94 9.44 2.26
C ALA A 141 -2.92 8.93 0.80
N ALA A 142 -4.05 8.89 0.11
CA ALA A 142 -4.12 8.54 -1.32
C ALA A 142 -3.31 9.53 -2.19
N VAL A 143 -3.46 10.83 -1.94
CA VAL A 143 -2.74 11.90 -2.66
C VAL A 143 -1.25 11.88 -2.37
N GLU A 144 -0.85 11.70 -1.10
CA GLU A 144 0.58 11.62 -0.74
C GLU A 144 1.27 10.36 -1.28
N LEU A 145 0.56 9.24 -1.41
CA LEU A 145 1.09 8.02 -2.01
C LEU A 145 1.16 8.11 -3.54
N SER A 146 0.17 8.73 -4.20
CA SER A 146 0.21 8.90 -5.67
C SER A 146 1.30 9.87 -6.11
N GLN A 147 1.56 10.93 -5.35
CA GLN A 147 2.71 11.82 -5.58
C GLN A 147 4.07 11.11 -5.50
N LYS A 148 4.18 10.00 -4.74
CA LYS A 148 5.41 9.18 -4.68
C LYS A 148 5.48 8.08 -5.76
N ALA A 149 4.34 7.46 -6.09
CA ALA A 149 4.28 6.35 -7.04
C ALA A 149 4.29 6.80 -8.51
N ILE A 150 3.86 8.03 -8.80
CA ILE A 150 3.88 8.61 -10.16
C ILE A 150 5.29 9.13 -10.47
N THR A 151 6.12 8.25 -11.02
CA THR A 151 7.49 8.55 -11.45
C THR A 151 7.59 9.08 -12.89
N ASP A 152 6.56 8.84 -13.71
CA ASP A 152 6.60 9.06 -15.16
C ASP A 152 5.19 9.09 -15.79
N LYS A 153 5.11 9.21 -17.12
CA LYS A 153 3.83 9.27 -17.85
C LYS A 153 3.05 7.95 -17.83
N LEU A 154 3.71 6.78 -17.80
CA LEU A 154 3.04 5.48 -17.73
C LEU A 154 2.52 5.22 -16.31
N THR A 155 3.32 5.45 -15.27
CA THR A 155 2.81 5.30 -13.89
C THR A 155 1.65 6.24 -13.62
N ARG A 156 1.65 7.46 -14.17
CA ARG A 156 0.50 8.38 -14.12
C ARG A 156 -0.77 7.80 -14.76
N THR A 157 -0.68 7.24 -15.96
CA THR A 157 -1.86 6.63 -16.62
C THR A 157 -2.29 5.34 -15.95
N LEU A 158 -1.37 4.53 -15.41
CA LEU A 158 -1.70 3.32 -14.65
C LEU A 158 -2.43 3.61 -13.33
N VAL A 159 -2.04 4.67 -12.59
CA VAL A 159 -2.78 5.15 -11.41
C VAL A 159 -4.21 5.55 -11.81
N PHE A 160 -4.35 6.40 -12.85
CA PHE A 160 -5.66 6.88 -13.32
C PHE A 160 -6.57 5.73 -13.79
N LEU A 161 -6.08 4.86 -14.68
CA LEU A 161 -6.85 3.76 -15.24
C LEU A 161 -7.28 2.77 -14.16
N SER A 162 -6.40 2.44 -13.21
CA SER A 162 -6.73 1.49 -12.12
C SER A 162 -7.73 2.09 -11.13
N ALA A 163 -7.64 3.39 -10.85
CA ALA A 163 -8.62 4.11 -10.04
C ALA A 163 -10.01 4.12 -10.69
N ALA A 164 -10.09 4.56 -11.96
CA ALA A 164 -11.34 4.63 -12.71
C ALA A 164 -11.98 3.24 -12.85
N ALA A 165 -11.21 2.25 -13.31
CA ALA A 165 -11.66 0.87 -13.45
C ALA A 165 -12.16 0.28 -12.12
N GLY A 166 -11.41 0.43 -11.03
CA GLY A 166 -11.79 -0.10 -9.72
C GLY A 166 -13.03 0.58 -9.12
N MET A 167 -13.29 1.84 -9.46
CA MET A 167 -14.55 2.53 -9.11
C MET A 167 -15.74 2.03 -9.94
N MET A 168 -15.53 1.76 -11.24
CA MET A 168 -16.59 1.29 -12.14
C MET A 168 -17.00 -0.18 -11.93
N TYR A 169 -16.10 -1.06 -11.46
CA TYR A 169 -16.38 -2.49 -11.35
C TYR A 169 -16.07 -3.09 -9.97
N ASN A 170 -17.07 -3.76 -9.38
CA ASN A 170 -17.06 -4.18 -7.98
C ASN A 170 -16.79 -5.69 -7.76
N ALA A 171 -15.95 -6.31 -8.58
CA ALA A 171 -15.53 -7.71 -8.37
C ALA A 171 -14.14 -7.81 -7.72
N LEU A 172 -13.98 -8.75 -6.80
CA LEU A 172 -12.76 -8.96 -6.00
C LEU A 172 -11.57 -9.40 -6.86
N TRP A 173 -11.82 -10.29 -7.83
CA TRP A 173 -10.82 -10.80 -8.77
C TRP A 173 -10.26 -9.71 -9.70
N TYR A 174 -10.98 -8.60 -9.86
CA TYR A 174 -10.59 -7.52 -10.77
C TYR A 174 -9.36 -6.77 -10.29
N PHE A 175 -9.13 -6.65 -8.98
CA PHE A 175 -7.99 -5.93 -8.43
C PHE A 175 -6.65 -6.64 -8.71
N PRO A 176 -6.49 -7.96 -8.48
CA PRO A 176 -5.36 -8.74 -9.01
C PRO A 176 -5.16 -8.59 -10.52
N VAL A 177 -6.24 -8.62 -11.31
CA VAL A 177 -6.16 -8.49 -12.78
C VAL A 177 -5.65 -7.12 -13.19
N LEU A 178 -6.16 -6.03 -12.62
CA LEU A 178 -5.67 -4.66 -12.87
C LEU A 178 -4.18 -4.52 -12.49
N MET A 179 -3.79 -5.03 -11.32
CA MET A 179 -2.40 -4.95 -10.86
C MET A 179 -1.45 -5.77 -11.73
N THR A 180 -1.86 -6.97 -12.15
CA THR A 180 -1.09 -7.82 -13.07
C THR A 180 -0.97 -7.17 -14.45
N ALA A 181 -2.08 -6.68 -15.00
CA ALA A 181 -2.10 -5.98 -16.29
C ALA A 181 -1.21 -4.74 -16.30
N ALA A 182 -1.22 -3.94 -15.22
CA ALA A 182 -0.35 -2.79 -15.05
C ALA A 182 1.14 -3.18 -14.95
N GLY A 183 1.46 -4.26 -14.24
CA GLY A 183 2.81 -4.83 -14.21
C GLY A 183 3.29 -5.27 -15.59
N CYS A 184 2.45 -6.02 -16.34
CA CYS A 184 2.73 -6.41 -17.71
C CYS A 184 2.91 -5.19 -18.64
N ALA A 185 2.06 -4.17 -18.53
CA ALA A 185 2.16 -2.94 -19.31
C ALA A 185 3.49 -2.22 -19.07
N ALA A 186 3.96 -2.15 -17.81
CA ALA A 186 5.25 -1.55 -17.47
C ALA A 186 6.44 -2.36 -18.04
N VAL A 187 6.41 -3.70 -17.99
CA VAL A 187 7.42 -4.55 -18.65
C VAL A 187 7.44 -4.31 -20.17
N VAL A 188 6.28 -4.34 -20.82
CA VAL A 188 6.14 -4.20 -22.28
C VAL A 188 6.61 -2.82 -22.76
N HIS A 189 6.33 -1.77 -21.99
CA HIS A 189 6.80 -0.40 -22.21
C HIS A 189 8.33 -0.31 -22.10
N ASP A 190 8.90 -0.75 -20.98
CA ASP A 190 10.33 -0.52 -20.66
C ASP A 190 11.26 -1.39 -21.52
N TYR A 191 10.88 -2.64 -21.79
CA TYR A 191 11.56 -3.49 -22.77
C TYR A 191 11.28 -3.10 -24.23
N ARG A 192 10.44 -2.07 -24.44
CA ARG A 192 10.05 -1.54 -25.76
C ARG A 192 9.55 -2.64 -26.70
N TRP A 193 8.92 -3.68 -26.14
CA TRP A 193 8.47 -4.86 -26.87
C TRP A 193 7.47 -4.52 -27.98
N VAL A 194 6.63 -3.50 -27.78
CA VAL A 194 5.71 -2.97 -28.80
C VAL A 194 6.45 -2.16 -29.89
N HIS A 195 7.56 -1.48 -29.60
CA HIS A 195 8.26 -0.70 -30.63
C HIS A 195 8.89 -1.55 -31.74
N ARG A 196 9.27 -2.81 -31.48
CA ARG A 196 9.81 -3.71 -32.53
C ARG A 196 8.76 -4.07 -33.59
N PRO A 197 7.57 -4.64 -33.27
CA PRO A 197 6.50 -4.87 -34.23
C PRO A 197 5.88 -3.56 -34.72
N ALA A 198 5.70 -2.53 -33.88
CA ALA A 198 5.11 -1.25 -34.33
C ALA A 198 6.00 -0.52 -35.34
N ARG A 199 7.34 -0.55 -35.23
CA ARG A 199 8.23 -0.02 -36.28
C ARG A 199 8.19 -0.87 -37.55
N ARG A 200 8.04 -2.20 -37.45
CA ARG A 200 7.85 -3.07 -38.63
C ARG A 200 6.52 -2.74 -39.33
N ALA A 201 5.43 -2.60 -38.59
CA ALA A 201 4.13 -2.19 -39.11
C ALA A 201 4.17 -0.78 -39.74
N LEU A 202 4.69 0.24 -39.06
CA LEU A 202 4.86 1.57 -39.64
C LEU A 202 5.78 1.57 -40.86
N GLY A 203 6.84 0.76 -40.87
CA GLY A 203 7.74 0.60 -42.01
C GLY A 203 7.03 -0.02 -43.21
N MET A 204 6.23 -1.07 -42.99
CA MET A 204 5.43 -1.74 -44.01
C MET A 204 4.32 -0.83 -44.57
N VAL A 205 3.63 -0.08 -43.70
CA VAL A 205 2.65 0.93 -44.09
C VAL A 205 3.29 2.09 -44.86
N ARG A 206 4.46 2.59 -44.44
CA ARG A 206 5.22 3.60 -45.20
C ARG A 206 5.71 3.07 -46.55
N ALA A 207 6.14 1.81 -46.65
CA ALA A 207 6.53 1.21 -47.91
C ALA A 207 5.34 1.07 -48.88
N LEU A 208 4.17 0.68 -48.38
CA LEU A 208 2.92 0.61 -49.15
C LEU A 208 2.45 2.00 -49.62
N LEU A 209 2.53 3.02 -48.75
CA LEU A 209 2.19 4.40 -49.09
C LEU A 209 3.21 5.03 -50.05
N GLY A 210 4.50 4.73 -49.90
CA GLY A 210 5.57 5.19 -50.80
C GLY A 210 5.38 4.66 -52.23
N LYS A 211 5.20 3.34 -52.37
CA LYS A 211 4.89 2.71 -53.68
C LYS A 211 3.63 3.25 -54.35
N ARG A 212 2.68 3.81 -53.57
CA ARG A 212 1.45 4.43 -54.11
C ARG A 212 1.65 5.87 -54.61
N ARG A 213 2.79 6.50 -54.30
CA ARG A 213 3.15 7.85 -54.75
C ARG A 213 4.09 7.83 -55.97
N GLU A 214 4.96 6.83 -56.07
CA GLU A 214 5.78 6.61 -57.28
C GLU A 214 4.90 6.14 -58.46
N ARG A 215 3.94 5.24 -58.21
CA ARG A 215 3.02 4.71 -59.22
C ARG A 215 1.90 5.70 -59.64
N SER A 216 2.06 6.99 -59.37
CA SER A 216 1.18 8.08 -59.81
C SER A 216 1.98 9.24 -60.43
N SER A 217 3.14 8.93 -61.03
CA SER A 217 4.07 9.92 -61.58
C SER A 217 4.70 9.50 -62.91
N ASP A 218 4.18 8.44 -63.55
CA ASP A 218 4.82 7.74 -64.67
C ASP A 218 3.94 7.67 -65.94
N GLU A 219 2.84 8.45 -65.98
CA GLU A 219 2.02 8.69 -67.18
C GLU A 219 1.91 10.20 -67.42
N GLY A 220 2.54 10.68 -68.51
CA GLY A 220 2.49 12.09 -68.95
C GLY A 220 1.31 12.38 -69.88
N PRO A 221 1.24 13.62 -70.41
CA PRO A 221 1.84 13.83 -71.74
C PRO A 221 2.76 15.09 -71.82
N ARG A 222 3.22 15.39 -73.04
CA ARG A 222 4.25 16.40 -73.37
C ARG A 222 3.66 17.72 -73.90
N GLU A 223 4.57 18.66 -74.19
CA GLU A 223 4.39 19.94 -74.90
C GLU A 223 3.74 21.04 -74.03
N VAL A 224 4.06 22.34 -74.18
CA VAL A 224 4.68 23.08 -75.32
C VAL A 224 5.96 23.85 -74.91
N GLU A 225 6.78 24.21 -75.89
CA GLU A 225 8.04 24.98 -75.83
C GLU A 225 7.83 26.52 -75.68
N LEU A 226 8.90 27.25 -75.31
CA LEU A 226 9.25 28.69 -75.55
C LEU A 226 10.03 29.26 -74.33
N GLN A 227 11.32 29.63 -74.45
CA GLN A 227 11.87 30.97 -74.81
C GLN A 227 11.88 31.97 -73.61
N GLU A 228 12.97 32.65 -73.19
CA GLU A 228 14.33 32.87 -73.73
C GLU A 228 15.36 33.28 -72.63
N ARG A 229 16.65 33.41 -73.02
CA ARG A 229 17.72 34.32 -72.51
C ARG A 229 18.40 34.14 -71.13
N ARG A 230 19.71 33.83 -71.25
CA ARG A 230 20.90 34.52 -70.67
C ARG A 230 21.09 34.53 -69.12
N SER A 231 22.31 34.46 -68.59
CA SER A 231 23.67 34.33 -69.20
C SER A 231 24.62 33.56 -68.28
N ALA A 232 25.70 33.01 -68.85
CA ALA A 232 26.82 32.43 -68.13
C ALA A 232 27.99 33.44 -67.97
N ALA A 233 29.06 33.00 -67.31
CA ALA A 233 30.38 33.63 -67.16
C ALA A 233 30.48 34.87 -66.22
N ALA A 234 31.64 35.16 -65.58
CA ALA A 234 32.80 34.33 -65.19
C ALA A 234 33.78 35.13 -64.28
N ASP A 235 34.71 34.39 -63.65
CA ASP A 235 36.11 34.76 -63.34
C ASP A 235 36.48 35.77 -62.22
N GLY A 236 37.74 35.64 -61.76
CA GLY A 236 38.53 36.55 -60.92
C GLY A 236 38.22 36.63 -59.41
N LYS A 237 39.15 36.88 -58.47
CA LYS A 237 40.57 36.55 -58.18
C LYS A 237 41.14 37.58 -57.17
N ASP A 238 41.96 37.08 -56.24
CA ASP A 238 43.09 37.73 -55.54
C ASP A 238 42.86 38.86 -54.46
N ALA A 239 43.94 39.08 -53.69
CA ALA A 239 44.15 39.98 -52.52
C ALA A 239 43.37 39.62 -51.22
N ALA A 240 43.96 39.33 -50.05
CA ALA A 240 45.06 39.95 -49.24
C ALA A 240 44.58 41.18 -48.41
N ALA A 241 44.98 41.40 -47.14
CA ALA A 241 45.88 40.70 -46.20
C ALA A 241 45.25 40.71 -44.75
N GLU A 242 45.89 40.61 -43.57
CA GLU A 242 47.29 40.54 -43.08
C GLU A 242 47.36 40.04 -41.60
N GLY A 243 48.56 39.91 -41.02
CA GLY A 243 48.85 40.10 -39.58
C GLY A 243 48.53 38.94 -38.60
N SER A 244 49.43 37.97 -38.34
CA SER A 244 50.61 38.04 -37.42
C SER A 244 50.24 38.13 -35.92
N SER A 245 50.32 37.03 -35.14
CA SER A 245 51.44 36.58 -34.24
C SER A 245 51.60 37.43 -32.95
N SER A 246 52.18 37.01 -31.81
CA SER A 246 53.01 35.88 -31.33
C SER A 246 52.57 35.57 -29.85
N ALA A 247 52.46 34.37 -29.29
CA ALA A 247 53.45 33.31 -28.96
C ALA A 247 54.53 33.68 -27.91
N ALA A 248 54.85 32.71 -27.01
CA ALA A 248 55.83 32.70 -25.88
C ALA A 248 55.45 33.47 -24.58
N SER A 249 55.94 33.17 -23.35
CA SER A 249 56.42 31.90 -22.72
C SER A 249 56.77 32.05 -21.21
N HIS A 250 56.25 31.19 -20.31
CA HIS A 250 56.79 30.87 -18.94
C HIS A 250 57.04 32.06 -17.95
N PRO A 251 57.59 31.86 -16.71
CA PRO A 251 57.72 30.69 -15.83
C PRO A 251 56.97 30.87 -14.47
N ALA A 252 57.25 30.01 -13.49
CA ALA A 252 56.89 30.21 -12.07
C ALA A 252 58.15 30.38 -11.19
N PRO A 253 58.03 31.00 -9.99
CA PRO A 253 59.00 30.81 -8.90
C PRO A 253 58.33 30.25 -7.62
N SER A 254 59.11 30.05 -6.55
CA SER A 254 58.74 29.19 -5.41
C SER A 254 59.22 29.70 -4.03
N SER A 255 58.80 28.97 -2.99
CA SER A 255 59.47 28.75 -1.69
C SER A 255 59.15 29.66 -0.47
N GLN A 256 59.49 29.09 0.70
CA GLN A 256 59.51 29.67 2.06
C GLN A 256 58.13 29.84 2.76
N ARG A 257 57.98 29.57 4.06
CA ARG A 257 58.94 29.17 5.13
C ARG A 257 58.22 28.30 6.20
N ALA A 258 58.98 27.60 7.03
CA ALA A 258 58.46 26.84 8.19
C ALA A 258 58.85 27.51 9.53
N ARG A 259 58.13 27.18 10.64
CA ARG A 259 58.67 26.91 12.01
C ARG A 259 57.58 26.65 13.08
N ASP A 260 57.88 25.64 13.91
CA ASP A 260 57.79 25.53 15.38
C ASP A 260 56.53 25.92 16.20
N ALA A 261 55.81 24.90 16.71
CA ALA A 261 55.24 24.78 18.08
C ALA A 261 54.71 23.34 18.26
N ARG A 262 55.37 22.45 19.01
CA ARG A 262 55.31 22.20 20.48
C ARG A 262 54.13 21.34 20.96
N ASP A 263 54.41 20.52 21.97
CA ASP A 263 53.57 19.44 22.47
C ASP A 263 52.34 19.90 23.27
N GLU A 264 51.17 19.36 22.94
CA GLU A 264 50.09 19.11 23.89
C GLU A 264 49.47 17.74 23.59
N GLN A 265 49.28 16.90 24.61
CA GLN A 265 48.56 15.63 24.49
C GLN A 265 47.08 15.83 24.89
N PRO A 266 46.11 15.70 23.97
CA PRO A 266 44.70 15.69 24.35
C PRO A 266 44.37 14.35 25.02
N THR A 267 43.91 14.41 26.28
CA THR A 267 43.30 13.27 26.95
C THR A 267 42.10 12.78 26.14
N HIS A 268 42.00 11.47 25.89
CA HIS A 268 40.83 10.88 25.23
C HIS A 268 39.57 11.05 26.11
N PRO A 269 38.53 11.74 25.65
CA PRO A 269 37.17 11.49 26.11
C PRO A 269 36.67 10.22 25.41
N ASP A 270 35.92 9.37 26.11
CA ASP A 270 35.19 8.29 25.44
C ASP A 270 34.29 8.86 24.34
N PRO A 271 34.34 8.36 23.10
CA PRO A 271 33.53 8.89 22.01
C PRO A 271 32.04 8.68 22.34
N PRO A 272 31.21 9.74 22.38
CA PRO A 272 29.80 9.61 22.74
C PRO A 272 29.13 8.64 21.77
N ALA A 273 28.46 7.62 22.34
CA ALA A 273 28.03 6.41 21.65
C ALA A 273 27.38 6.74 20.29
N SER A 274 28.13 6.46 19.22
CA SER A 274 27.82 7.05 17.92
C SER A 274 26.41 6.68 17.45
N PRO A 275 25.61 7.65 16.98
CA PRO A 275 24.31 7.32 16.41
C PRO A 275 24.59 6.40 15.22
N LYS A 276 24.10 5.15 15.29
CA LYS A 276 24.35 4.14 14.27
C LYS A 276 23.63 4.52 12.97
N VAL A 277 24.24 5.43 12.20
CA VAL A 277 23.78 5.87 10.89
C VAL A 277 23.81 4.66 9.98
N ARG A 278 22.64 4.03 9.85
CA ARG A 278 22.52 2.77 9.15
C ARG A 278 22.61 3.00 7.64
N VAL A 279 23.82 2.88 7.11
CA VAL A 279 24.05 2.69 5.68
C VAL A 279 23.43 1.35 5.31
N VAL A 280 22.44 1.37 4.42
CA VAL A 280 21.67 0.18 4.03
C VAL A 280 22.58 -0.82 3.31
N PRO A 281 22.72 -2.07 3.81
CA PRO A 281 23.43 -3.11 3.08
C PRO A 281 22.65 -3.45 1.79
N LYS A 282 23.26 -3.18 0.63
CA LYS A 282 22.64 -3.38 -0.69
C LYS A 282 22.25 -4.84 -0.99
N GLU A 283 22.74 -5.79 -0.19
CA GLU A 283 22.51 -7.23 -0.33
C GLU A 283 22.04 -7.88 0.97
N PHE A 284 20.91 -7.41 1.53
CA PHE A 284 20.24 -8.15 2.61
C PHE A 284 19.64 -9.47 2.07
N ARG A 285 20.43 -10.55 2.15
CA ARG A 285 19.99 -11.91 1.84
C ARG A 285 18.98 -12.36 2.89
N LEU A 286 17.74 -12.58 2.45
CA LEU A 286 16.77 -13.34 3.24
C LEU A 286 17.34 -14.75 3.45
N SER A 287 17.31 -15.24 4.70
CA SER A 287 17.83 -16.56 5.07
C SER A 287 16.96 -17.72 4.57
N SER A 288 15.72 -17.44 4.16
CA SER A 288 14.80 -18.41 3.57
C SER A 288 15.14 -18.65 2.10
N SER A 289 15.39 -19.91 1.73
CA SER A 289 15.64 -20.30 0.34
C SER A 289 14.37 -20.17 -0.51
N TRP A 290 14.52 -19.93 -1.81
CA TRP A 290 13.37 -19.93 -2.74
C TRP A 290 12.58 -21.24 -2.67
N LYS A 291 13.25 -22.37 -2.44
CA LYS A 291 12.64 -23.70 -2.23
C LYS A 291 11.72 -23.73 -1.00
N THR A 292 12.17 -23.11 0.09
CA THR A 292 11.40 -22.95 1.33
C THR A 292 10.20 -22.03 1.10
N GLY A 293 10.40 -20.93 0.37
CA GLY A 293 9.34 -20.01 -0.03
C GLY A 293 8.24 -20.68 -0.86
N THR A 294 8.62 -21.45 -1.89
CA THR A 294 7.66 -22.22 -2.70
C THR A 294 6.97 -23.31 -1.89
N ALA A 295 7.69 -24.05 -1.03
CA ALA A 295 7.09 -25.09 -0.20
C ALA A 295 6.01 -24.52 0.74
N ILE A 296 6.26 -23.37 1.36
CA ILE A 296 5.28 -22.68 2.21
C ILE A 296 4.03 -22.28 1.42
N ILE A 297 4.19 -21.78 0.20
CA ILE A 297 3.05 -21.42 -0.69
C ILE A 297 2.26 -22.67 -1.12
N THR A 298 2.95 -23.75 -1.51
CA THR A 298 2.29 -25.02 -1.89
C THR A 298 1.53 -25.64 -0.73
N THR A 299 2.13 -25.71 0.47
CA THR A 299 1.46 -26.21 1.67
C THR A 299 0.26 -25.35 2.06
N PHE A 300 0.34 -24.02 1.91
CA PHE A 300 -0.80 -23.13 2.12
C PHE A 300 -1.95 -23.43 1.15
N PHE A 301 -1.68 -23.58 -0.15
CA PHE A 301 -2.74 -23.91 -1.11
C PHE A 301 -3.31 -25.31 -0.88
N ALA A 302 -2.49 -26.28 -0.45
CA ALA A 302 -2.98 -27.58 -0.03
C ALA A 302 -3.92 -27.48 1.19
N SER A 303 -3.54 -26.76 2.25
CA SER A 303 -4.43 -26.59 3.42
C SER A 303 -5.69 -25.79 3.10
N PHE A 304 -5.60 -24.80 2.20
CA PHE A 304 -6.77 -24.07 1.69
C PHE A 304 -7.74 -24.98 0.93
N VAL A 305 -7.25 -25.82 0.01
CA VAL A 305 -8.09 -26.80 -0.69
C VAL A 305 -8.72 -27.77 0.30
N THR A 306 -7.98 -28.30 1.28
CA THR A 306 -8.54 -29.20 2.31
C THR A 306 -9.66 -28.52 3.11
N VAL A 307 -9.46 -27.27 3.58
CA VAL A 307 -10.48 -26.54 4.36
C VAL A 307 -11.71 -26.22 3.51
N MET A 308 -11.54 -25.88 2.22
CA MET A 308 -12.66 -25.62 1.31
C MET A 308 -13.41 -26.89 0.90
N VAL A 309 -12.73 -28.02 0.73
CA VAL A 309 -13.36 -29.33 0.44
C VAL A 309 -14.16 -29.80 1.66
N VAL A 310 -13.60 -29.74 2.87
CA VAL A 310 -14.34 -30.10 4.10
C VAL A 310 -15.57 -29.20 4.27
N ARG A 311 -15.44 -27.88 4.09
CA ARG A 311 -16.55 -26.90 4.08
C ARG A 311 -17.65 -27.22 3.06
N GLY A 312 -17.32 -27.87 1.93
CA GLY A 312 -18.26 -28.18 0.85
C GLY A 312 -18.85 -29.60 0.87
N VAL A 313 -18.25 -30.53 1.62
CA VAL A 313 -18.64 -31.96 1.63
C VAL A 313 -19.29 -32.39 2.96
N VAL A 314 -18.96 -31.75 4.08
CA VAL A 314 -19.54 -32.07 5.39
C VAL A 314 -20.71 -31.13 5.67
N ALA A 315 -21.92 -31.69 5.83
CA ALA A 315 -23.13 -30.91 6.10
C ALA A 315 -23.13 -30.29 7.52
N ASP A 316 -23.00 -31.12 8.55
CA ASP A 316 -23.18 -30.75 9.96
C ASP A 316 -21.90 -30.19 10.60
N LEU A 317 -21.32 -29.15 9.98
CA LEU A 317 -20.12 -28.49 10.49
C LEU A 317 -20.42 -27.55 11.66
N PRO A 318 -19.68 -27.64 12.79
CA PRO A 318 -19.83 -26.72 13.92
C PRO A 318 -19.67 -25.25 13.51
N VAL A 319 -20.43 -24.35 14.14
CA VAL A 319 -20.45 -22.91 13.81
C VAL A 319 -19.04 -22.30 13.84
N LEU A 320 -18.20 -22.69 14.80
CA LEU A 320 -16.80 -22.23 14.87
C LEU A 320 -15.94 -22.68 13.67
N TYR A 321 -16.21 -23.85 13.08
CA TYR A 321 -15.55 -24.28 11.84
C TYR A 321 -16.08 -23.54 10.62
N ARG A 322 -17.40 -23.31 10.56
CA ARG A 322 -18.01 -22.49 9.49
C ARG A 322 -17.46 -21.07 9.52
N LEU A 323 -17.37 -20.45 10.71
CA LEU A 323 -16.70 -19.18 10.96
C LEU A 323 -15.22 -19.19 10.54
N PHE A 324 -14.44 -20.19 10.99
CA PHE A 324 -13.03 -20.33 10.61
C PHE A 324 -12.86 -20.39 9.09
N SER A 325 -13.59 -21.29 8.42
CA SER A 325 -13.43 -21.54 6.99
C SER A 325 -13.95 -20.37 6.13
N ASN A 326 -15.05 -19.71 6.52
CA ASN A 326 -15.53 -18.48 5.91
C ASN A 326 -14.50 -17.33 6.01
N LEU A 327 -13.88 -17.14 7.18
CA LEU A 327 -12.88 -16.08 7.38
C LEU A 327 -11.50 -16.42 6.80
N TYR A 328 -11.13 -17.70 6.74
CA TYR A 328 -9.92 -18.18 6.06
C TYR A 328 -10.05 -18.00 4.54
N LEU A 329 -11.25 -18.23 3.99
CA LEU A 329 -11.60 -17.87 2.61
C LEU A 329 -11.44 -16.36 2.39
N ALA A 330 -12.07 -15.52 3.22
CA ALA A 330 -11.94 -14.06 3.15
C ALA A 330 -10.47 -13.60 3.17
N GLY A 331 -9.68 -14.06 4.15
CA GLY A 331 -8.25 -13.73 4.26
C GLY A 331 -7.43 -14.16 3.03
N THR A 332 -7.87 -15.21 2.32
CA THR A 332 -7.23 -15.73 1.10
C THR A 332 -7.61 -14.93 -0.16
N ILE A 333 -8.85 -14.42 -0.26
CA ILE A 333 -9.36 -13.76 -1.48
C ILE A 333 -9.34 -12.23 -1.45
N ILE A 334 -9.12 -11.60 -0.29
CA ILE A 334 -9.09 -10.13 -0.20
C ILE A 334 -7.73 -9.60 -0.68
N PHE A 335 -7.75 -8.80 -1.74
CA PHE A 335 -6.62 -8.02 -2.24
C PHE A 335 -6.91 -6.52 -2.08
N GLY A 336 -5.87 -5.68 -1.96
CA GLY A 336 -6.04 -4.21 -2.01
C GLY A 336 -6.66 -3.56 -0.77
N GLY A 337 -6.15 -3.87 0.43
CA GLY A 337 -6.41 -3.07 1.64
C GLY A 337 -7.77 -3.29 2.33
N GLY A 338 -8.19 -2.27 3.09
CA GLY A 338 -9.27 -2.36 4.09
C GLY A 338 -10.68 -2.50 3.53
N PRO A 339 -11.22 -1.57 2.72
CA PRO A 339 -12.65 -1.55 2.38
C PRO A 339 -13.14 -2.73 1.53
N VAL A 340 -12.23 -3.54 1.01
CA VAL A 340 -12.53 -4.78 0.29
C VAL A 340 -12.93 -5.91 1.25
N VAL A 341 -12.54 -5.82 2.53
CA VAL A 341 -12.97 -6.76 3.59
C VAL A 341 -14.46 -6.66 3.87
N ILE A 342 -15.06 -5.47 3.73
CA ILE A 342 -16.36 -5.15 4.32
C ILE A 342 -17.51 -5.93 3.64
N PRO A 343 -17.68 -5.92 2.30
CA PRO A 343 -18.81 -6.62 1.68
C PRO A 343 -18.72 -8.14 1.89
N LEU A 344 -17.50 -8.69 1.87
CA LEU A 344 -17.25 -10.10 2.13
C LEU A 344 -17.55 -10.51 3.57
N LEU A 345 -17.16 -9.71 4.57
CA LEU A 345 -17.50 -10.00 5.96
C LEU A 345 -19.01 -9.87 6.24
N ARG A 346 -19.73 -9.04 5.46
CA ARG A 346 -21.19 -9.00 5.51
C ARG A 346 -21.78 -10.31 4.95
N GLU A 347 -21.34 -10.71 3.75
CA GLU A 347 -21.79 -11.97 3.13
C GLU A 347 -21.52 -13.19 4.03
N TYR A 348 -20.30 -13.32 4.53
CA TYR A 348 -19.82 -14.51 5.23
C TYR A 348 -20.20 -14.61 6.72
N VAL A 349 -20.99 -13.67 7.25
CA VAL A 349 -21.41 -13.63 8.66
C VAL A 349 -22.86 -13.14 8.82
N VAL A 350 -23.28 -12.11 8.08
CA VAL A 350 -24.63 -11.54 8.17
C VAL A 350 -25.63 -12.31 7.29
N ALA A 351 -25.23 -12.74 6.08
CA ALA A 351 -26.10 -13.60 5.26
C ALA A 351 -26.22 -15.03 5.83
N GLU A 352 -25.21 -15.47 6.60
CA GLU A 352 -25.24 -16.69 7.43
C GLU A 352 -26.13 -16.56 8.69
N GLY A 353 -26.67 -15.37 8.97
CA GLY A 353 -27.54 -15.09 10.12
C GLY A 353 -26.83 -14.96 11.48
N TRP A 354 -25.50 -15.07 11.54
CA TRP A 354 -24.75 -15.09 12.80
C TRP A 354 -24.62 -13.74 13.50
N VAL A 355 -24.69 -12.64 12.74
CA VAL A 355 -24.59 -11.25 13.25
C VAL A 355 -25.64 -10.39 12.53
N SER A 356 -26.33 -9.50 13.25
CA SER A 356 -27.35 -8.66 12.63
C SER A 356 -26.76 -7.59 11.70
N PRO A 357 -27.49 -7.11 10.69
CA PRO A 357 -27.06 -5.99 9.85
C PRO A 357 -26.72 -4.73 10.67
N ARG A 358 -27.44 -4.49 11.78
CA ARG A 358 -27.21 -3.39 12.71
C ARG A 358 -25.85 -3.50 13.39
N ASP A 359 -25.56 -4.65 14.01
CA ASP A 359 -24.31 -4.85 14.77
C ASP A 359 -23.10 -4.84 13.85
N PHE A 360 -23.27 -5.35 12.64
CA PHE A 360 -22.30 -5.24 11.58
C PHE A 360 -21.98 -3.77 11.25
N LEU A 361 -22.97 -2.89 11.09
CA LEU A 361 -22.78 -1.47 10.81
C LEU A 361 -22.16 -0.71 11.99
N ILE A 362 -22.57 -1.01 13.22
CA ILE A 362 -21.99 -0.42 14.46
C ILE A 362 -20.51 -0.78 14.56
N GLY A 363 -20.19 -2.07 14.50
CA GLY A 363 -18.82 -2.55 14.58
C GLY A 363 -17.95 -2.06 13.42
N LEU A 364 -18.52 -1.93 12.22
CA LEU A 364 -17.83 -1.38 11.05
C LEU A 364 -17.41 0.07 11.26
N ALA A 365 -18.31 0.94 11.70
CA ALA A 365 -18.03 2.36 11.89
C ALA A 365 -16.93 2.60 12.95
N ILE A 366 -17.01 1.85 14.06
CA ILE A 366 -16.00 1.88 15.10
C ILE A 366 -14.66 1.30 14.59
N ALA A 367 -14.69 0.23 13.78
CA ALA A 367 -13.49 -0.37 13.19
C ALA A 367 -12.76 0.51 12.16
N GLN A 368 -13.41 1.48 11.52
CA GLN A 368 -12.71 2.49 10.70
C GLN A 368 -11.90 3.48 11.56
N SER A 369 -12.39 3.73 12.78
CA SER A 369 -11.83 4.70 13.73
C SER A 369 -10.90 4.07 14.77
N PHE A 370 -10.70 2.76 14.72
CA PHE A 370 -9.85 2.02 15.65
C PHE A 370 -8.39 2.00 15.18
N PRO A 371 -7.39 1.99 16.10
CA PRO A 371 -5.99 1.86 15.72
C PRO A 371 -5.63 0.44 15.30
N GLY A 372 -4.60 0.33 14.46
CA GLY A 372 -4.12 -0.94 13.93
C GLY A 372 -4.97 -1.44 12.76
N PRO A 373 -4.87 -2.73 12.38
CA PRO A 373 -5.45 -3.22 11.13
C PRO A 373 -6.96 -3.41 11.22
N ASN A 374 -7.72 -2.80 10.30
CA ASN A 374 -9.18 -2.92 10.18
C ASN A 374 -9.68 -4.37 10.04
N PHE A 375 -8.81 -5.32 9.66
CA PHE A 375 -9.09 -6.76 9.67
C PHE A 375 -9.42 -7.31 11.07
N ASN A 376 -9.04 -6.59 12.14
CA ASN A 376 -9.50 -6.86 13.50
C ASN A 376 -11.05 -6.78 13.64
N PHE A 377 -11.77 -6.20 12.68
CA PHE A 377 -13.23 -6.27 12.62
C PHE A 377 -13.75 -7.72 12.54
N ALA A 378 -13.00 -8.66 11.95
CA ALA A 378 -13.36 -10.08 11.98
C ALA A 378 -13.35 -10.67 13.41
N VAL A 379 -12.53 -10.11 14.32
CA VAL A 379 -12.48 -10.51 15.75
C VAL A 379 -13.78 -10.11 16.44
N PHE A 380 -14.30 -8.92 16.16
CA PHE A 380 -15.61 -8.46 16.63
C PHE A 380 -16.75 -9.36 16.13
N LEU A 381 -16.76 -9.65 14.82
CA LEU A 381 -17.77 -10.52 14.20
C LEU A 381 -17.68 -11.96 14.73
N GLY A 382 -16.48 -12.45 15.02
CA GLY A 382 -16.26 -13.75 15.65
C GLY A 382 -16.77 -13.81 17.08
N GLY A 383 -16.52 -12.76 17.87
CA GLY A 383 -17.04 -12.62 19.22
C GLY A 383 -18.56 -12.69 19.25
N LEU A 384 -19.25 -11.89 18.41
CA LEU A 384 -20.71 -11.93 18.29
C LEU A 384 -21.22 -13.28 17.75
N THR A 385 -20.57 -13.86 16.72
CA THR A 385 -20.94 -15.18 16.18
C THR A 385 -20.88 -16.26 17.26
N ALA A 386 -19.85 -16.24 18.12
CA ALA A 386 -19.74 -17.20 19.21
C ALA A 386 -20.82 -16.96 20.30
N ILE A 387 -21.06 -15.71 20.71
CA ILE A 387 -22.11 -15.36 21.69
C ILE A 387 -23.47 -15.86 21.21
N ASN A 388 -23.83 -15.53 19.97
CA ASN A 388 -25.11 -15.88 19.37
C ASN A 388 -25.27 -17.40 19.13
N ALA A 389 -24.16 -18.15 19.10
CA ALA A 389 -24.13 -19.62 19.05
C ALA A 389 -23.98 -20.31 20.42
N GLY A 390 -24.08 -19.57 21.54
CA GLY A 390 -23.94 -20.13 22.89
C GLY A 390 -22.51 -20.54 23.27
N HIS A 391 -21.50 -20.01 22.58
CA HIS A 391 -20.08 -20.26 22.82
C HIS A 391 -19.38 -19.05 23.48
N SER A 392 -18.22 -19.28 24.08
CA SER A 392 -17.39 -18.21 24.63
C SER A 392 -16.94 -17.24 23.52
N SER A 393 -17.26 -15.96 23.70
CA SER A 393 -16.88 -14.85 22.81
C SER A 393 -15.37 -14.83 22.50
N ALA A 394 -14.54 -15.17 23.48
CA ALA A 394 -13.08 -15.22 23.34
C ALA A 394 -12.61 -16.30 22.35
N VAL A 395 -13.34 -17.42 22.25
CA VAL A 395 -13.04 -18.50 21.30
C VAL A 395 -13.36 -18.04 19.88
N GLY A 396 -14.54 -17.45 19.65
CA GLY A 396 -14.90 -16.89 18.35
C GLY A 396 -13.94 -15.78 17.90
N ALA A 397 -13.57 -14.88 18.81
CA ALA A 397 -12.58 -13.83 18.58
C ALA A 397 -11.20 -14.39 18.17
N LEU A 398 -10.69 -15.41 18.88
CA LEU A 398 -9.41 -16.06 18.58
C LEU A 398 -9.45 -16.82 17.25
N VAL A 399 -10.52 -17.59 17.00
CA VAL A 399 -10.74 -18.32 15.74
C VAL A 399 -10.73 -17.36 14.55
N SER A 400 -11.46 -16.24 14.65
CA SER A 400 -11.49 -15.20 13.62
C SER A 400 -10.14 -14.55 13.40
N PHE A 401 -9.40 -14.23 14.47
CA PHE A 401 -8.07 -13.63 14.38
C PHE A 401 -7.10 -14.55 13.62
N VAL A 402 -7.05 -15.84 13.98
CA VAL A 402 -6.21 -16.83 13.29
C VAL A 402 -6.66 -17.01 11.83
N ALA A 403 -7.96 -17.12 11.58
CA ALA A 403 -8.51 -17.35 10.24
C ALA A 403 -8.21 -16.19 9.27
N ILE A 404 -8.47 -14.94 9.68
CA ILE A 404 -8.42 -13.78 8.77
C ILE A 404 -6.98 -13.33 8.47
N PHE A 405 -6.03 -13.52 9.42
CA PHE A 405 -4.64 -13.08 9.25
C PHE A 405 -3.74 -14.17 8.65
N THR A 406 -3.91 -15.45 9.01
CA THR A 406 -3.00 -16.53 8.59
C THR A 406 -2.71 -16.55 7.08
N PRO A 407 -3.71 -16.50 6.16
CA PRO A 407 -3.46 -16.60 4.72
C PRO A 407 -2.45 -15.56 4.19
N GLY A 408 -2.71 -14.27 4.42
CA GLY A 408 -1.83 -13.20 3.94
C GLY A 408 -0.44 -13.21 4.59
N MET A 409 -0.34 -13.67 5.83
CA MET A 409 0.92 -13.76 6.58
C MET A 409 1.79 -14.93 6.11
N VAL A 410 1.19 -16.08 5.82
CA VAL A 410 1.87 -17.25 5.24
C VAL A 410 2.28 -16.97 3.79
N LEU A 411 1.38 -16.41 2.99
CA LEU A 411 1.66 -16.06 1.59
C LEU A 411 2.77 -15.02 1.45
N VAL A 412 2.81 -13.97 2.30
CA VAL A 412 3.91 -12.99 2.23
C VAL A 412 5.24 -13.57 2.71
N HIS A 413 5.25 -14.42 3.75
CA HIS A 413 6.48 -15.08 4.18
C HIS A 413 7.04 -16.00 3.09
N GLY A 414 6.19 -16.84 2.49
CA GLY A 414 6.59 -17.70 1.37
C GLY A 414 7.09 -16.89 0.17
N THR A 415 6.37 -15.82 -0.19
CA THR A 415 6.73 -14.95 -1.32
C THR A 415 8.06 -14.24 -1.07
N MET A 416 8.38 -13.82 0.16
CA MET A 416 9.67 -13.20 0.49
C MET A 416 10.85 -14.15 0.20
N GLY A 417 10.73 -15.44 0.49
CA GLY A 417 11.75 -16.45 0.12
C GLY A 417 11.99 -16.53 -1.40
N VAL A 418 10.95 -16.35 -2.20
CA VAL A 418 11.05 -16.26 -3.67
C VAL A 418 11.56 -14.89 -4.13
N TRP A 419 11.19 -13.81 -3.44
CA TRP A 419 11.55 -12.42 -3.77
C TRP A 419 13.06 -12.20 -3.83
N GLY A 420 13.79 -12.78 -2.88
CA GLY A 420 15.25 -12.71 -2.83
C GLY A 420 15.95 -13.20 -4.12
N ALA A 421 15.36 -14.15 -4.84
CA ALA A 421 15.90 -14.68 -6.10
C ALA A 421 15.42 -13.94 -7.36
N LEU A 422 14.33 -13.15 -7.27
CA LEU A 422 13.71 -12.48 -8.42
C LEU A 422 14.02 -10.98 -8.49
N ARG A 423 14.12 -10.27 -7.36
CA ARG A 423 14.16 -8.80 -7.29
C ARG A 423 15.30 -8.11 -8.05
N SER A 424 16.39 -8.83 -8.34
CA SER A 424 17.53 -8.33 -9.11
C SER A 424 17.22 -8.20 -10.60
N ARG A 425 16.28 -8.99 -11.14
CA ARG A 425 15.96 -9.09 -12.57
C ARG A 425 15.30 -7.78 -13.06
N PRO A 426 15.74 -7.13 -14.15
CA PRO A 426 15.20 -5.82 -14.54
C PRO A 426 13.71 -5.84 -14.91
N TRP A 427 13.20 -6.94 -15.50
CA TRP A 427 11.76 -7.10 -15.77
C TRP A 427 10.92 -7.16 -14.50
N VAL A 428 11.45 -7.69 -13.38
CA VAL A 428 10.76 -7.70 -12.09
C VAL A 428 10.64 -6.27 -11.55
N LYS A 429 11.68 -5.45 -11.71
CA LYS A 429 11.65 -4.02 -11.33
C LYS A 429 10.65 -3.22 -12.17
N ALA A 430 10.58 -3.47 -13.48
CA ALA A 430 9.57 -2.88 -14.36
C ALA A 430 8.14 -3.31 -13.95
N ALA A 431 7.92 -4.61 -13.71
CA ALA A 431 6.63 -5.12 -13.26
C ALA A 431 6.20 -4.49 -11.92
N VAL A 432 7.09 -4.41 -10.94
CA VAL A 432 6.86 -3.73 -9.64
C VAL A 432 6.41 -2.29 -9.84
N ARG A 433 7.07 -1.51 -10.72
CA ARG A 433 6.69 -0.12 -11.00
C ARG A 433 5.24 -0.01 -11.50
N GLY A 434 4.81 -0.91 -12.37
CA GLY A 434 3.43 -0.98 -12.85
C GLY A 434 2.43 -1.42 -11.78
N VAL A 435 2.75 -2.48 -11.03
CA VAL A 435 1.96 -3.00 -9.90
C VAL A 435 1.75 -1.93 -8.82
N ASN A 436 2.80 -1.16 -8.50
CA ASN A 436 2.74 -0.06 -7.53
C ASN A 436 1.76 1.04 -7.96
N ALA A 437 1.87 1.50 -9.21
CA ALA A 437 0.97 2.49 -9.77
C ALA A 437 -0.50 2.03 -9.74
N ALA A 438 -0.78 0.78 -10.10
CA ALA A 438 -2.13 0.23 -9.99
C ALA A 438 -2.62 0.14 -8.54
N ALA A 439 -1.79 -0.36 -7.62
CA ALA A 439 -2.13 -0.46 -6.20
C ALA A 439 -2.48 0.90 -5.58
N VAL A 440 -1.78 1.97 -5.97
CA VAL A 440 -2.09 3.33 -5.52
C VAL A 440 -3.33 3.89 -6.20
N GLY A 441 -3.58 3.58 -7.47
CA GLY A 441 -4.86 3.87 -8.14
C GLY A 441 -6.05 3.28 -7.38
N LEU A 442 -5.94 2.03 -6.93
CA LEU A 442 -6.97 1.36 -6.12
C LEU A 442 -7.20 1.99 -4.73
N ILE A 443 -6.33 2.89 -4.25
CA ILE A 443 -6.60 3.65 -3.03
C ILE A 443 -7.70 4.71 -3.27
N TYR A 444 -7.83 5.27 -4.48
CA TYR A 444 -8.95 6.15 -4.81
C TYR A 444 -10.27 5.37 -4.87
N THR A 445 -10.24 4.13 -5.38
CA THR A 445 -11.36 3.19 -5.27
C THR A 445 -11.73 2.91 -3.81
N ALA A 446 -10.73 2.77 -2.91
CA ALA A 446 -10.95 2.60 -1.48
C ALA A 446 -11.64 3.82 -0.84
N VAL A 447 -11.20 5.05 -1.17
CA VAL A 447 -11.86 6.30 -0.74
C VAL A 447 -13.33 6.32 -1.16
N TYR A 448 -13.59 6.10 -2.46
CA TYR A 448 -14.94 6.10 -3.01
C TYR A 448 -15.86 5.06 -2.34
N ARG A 449 -15.37 3.84 -2.10
CA ARG A 449 -16.18 2.78 -1.49
C ARG A 449 -16.53 3.04 -0.02
N ILE A 450 -15.64 3.66 0.77
CA ILE A 450 -15.98 4.05 2.14
C ILE A 450 -16.92 5.26 2.13
N TRP A 451 -16.73 6.22 1.22
CA TRP A 451 -17.64 7.34 1.02
C TRP A 451 -19.08 6.88 0.78
N GLN A 452 -19.29 5.86 -0.05
CA GLN A 452 -20.64 5.35 -0.39
C GLN A 452 -21.38 4.66 0.76
N VAL A 453 -20.72 4.36 1.90
CA VAL A 453 -21.34 3.68 3.06
C VAL A 453 -21.09 4.39 4.39
N GLY A 454 -20.53 5.60 4.37
CA GLY A 454 -20.06 6.29 5.56
C GLY A 454 -21.15 6.94 6.43
N TYR A 455 -22.29 7.31 5.84
CA TYR A 455 -23.41 7.93 6.55
C TYR A 455 -24.34 6.85 7.12
N LEU A 456 -24.63 6.93 8.42
CA LEU A 456 -25.43 5.99 9.20
C LEU A 456 -26.56 6.72 9.91
N ASP A 457 -27.75 6.12 9.91
CA ASP A 457 -28.98 6.68 10.49
C ASP A 457 -29.89 5.53 10.97
N GLU A 458 -30.84 5.84 11.87
CA GLU A 458 -31.79 4.86 12.45
C GLU A 458 -32.63 4.17 11.37
N GLY A 459 -32.99 4.89 10.30
CA GLY A 459 -33.83 4.39 9.22
C GLY A 459 -33.13 3.50 8.18
N PHE A 460 -31.81 3.27 8.27
CA PHE A 460 -31.05 2.64 7.18
C PHE A 460 -30.46 1.26 7.57
N GLN A 461 -30.89 0.19 6.88
CA GLN A 461 -30.29 -1.15 7.02
C GLN A 461 -28.93 -1.34 6.29
N SER A 462 -28.42 -0.28 5.68
CA SER A 462 -27.12 -0.19 5.03
C SER A 462 -26.65 1.26 5.03
N GLY A 463 -25.36 1.50 5.28
CA GLY A 463 -24.79 2.85 5.22
C GLY A 463 -25.00 3.51 3.85
N ARG A 464 -25.18 4.83 3.87
CA ARG A 464 -25.41 5.70 2.70
C ARG A 464 -24.18 6.53 2.35
N SER A 465 -24.28 7.25 1.23
CA SER A 465 -23.19 8.12 0.76
C SER A 465 -23.03 9.35 1.66
N LEU A 466 -21.77 9.70 1.96
CA LEU A 466 -21.42 10.95 2.64
C LEU A 466 -21.74 12.21 1.80
N GLY A 467 -22.17 12.06 0.54
CA GLY A 467 -22.66 13.15 -0.31
C GLY A 467 -24.14 13.47 -0.11
N ASP A 468 -24.88 12.64 0.62
CA ASP A 468 -26.35 12.74 0.75
C ASP A 468 -26.77 13.84 1.74
N ASP A 469 -25.87 14.25 2.66
CA ASP A 469 -25.96 15.46 3.47
C ASP A 469 -24.64 16.24 3.32
N PRO A 470 -24.67 17.50 2.82
CA PRO A 470 -23.49 18.36 2.72
C PRO A 470 -22.67 18.52 4.01
N TRP A 471 -23.27 18.31 5.19
CA TRP A 471 -22.52 18.33 6.46
C TRP A 471 -21.40 17.30 6.50
N TRP A 472 -21.63 16.07 6.01
CA TRP A 472 -20.60 15.03 6.00
C TRP A 472 -19.49 15.33 4.99
N VAL A 473 -19.81 16.02 3.89
CA VAL A 473 -18.83 16.59 2.96
C VAL A 473 -17.92 17.61 3.68
N VAL A 474 -18.50 18.51 4.49
CA VAL A 474 -17.74 19.48 5.30
C VAL A 474 -16.82 18.77 6.29
N VAL A 475 -17.32 17.81 7.08
CA VAL A 475 -16.47 17.04 8.02
C VAL A 475 -15.31 16.34 7.31
N THR A 476 -15.58 15.74 6.15
CA THR A 476 -14.56 15.07 5.31
C THR A 476 -13.50 16.05 4.81
N ALA A 477 -13.91 17.25 4.35
CA ALA A 477 -13.03 18.31 3.91
C ALA A 477 -12.19 18.89 5.06
N THR A 478 -12.79 19.14 6.23
CA THR A 478 -12.11 19.61 7.45
C THR A 478 -11.00 18.65 7.87
N ALA A 479 -11.25 17.34 7.85
CA ALA A 479 -10.24 16.33 8.18
C ALA A 479 -9.09 16.31 7.15
N TYR A 480 -9.40 16.35 5.84
CA TYR A 480 -8.39 16.41 4.78
C TYR A 480 -7.51 17.68 4.89
N VAL A 481 -8.13 18.86 5.03
CA VAL A 481 -7.44 20.15 5.11
C VAL A 481 -6.62 20.25 6.40
N GLY A 482 -7.19 19.85 7.54
CA GLY A 482 -6.52 19.79 8.83
C GLY A 482 -5.26 18.93 8.78
N GLY A 483 -5.35 17.72 8.22
CA GLY A 483 -4.18 16.85 8.04
C GLY A 483 -3.16 17.41 7.04
N ARG A 484 -3.61 17.98 5.91
CA ARG A 484 -2.74 18.40 4.81
C ARG A 484 -1.97 19.69 5.06
N TYR A 485 -2.59 20.66 5.74
CA TYR A 485 -2.06 22.03 5.87
C TYR A 485 -1.78 22.44 7.31
N TYR A 486 -2.54 21.92 8.28
CA TYR A 486 -2.38 22.24 9.71
C TYR A 486 -1.67 21.12 10.50
N GLY A 487 -1.30 20.02 9.85
CA GLY A 487 -0.56 18.90 10.47
C GLY A 487 -1.36 18.11 11.50
N VAL A 488 -2.69 18.23 11.53
CA VAL A 488 -3.57 17.54 12.48
C VAL A 488 -3.41 16.02 12.33
N ALA A 489 -2.99 15.34 13.39
CA ALA A 489 -2.80 13.89 13.36
C ALA A 489 -4.15 13.17 13.24
N ALA A 490 -4.15 12.04 12.53
CA ALA A 490 -5.34 11.22 12.24
C ALA A 490 -6.32 11.04 13.42
N PRO A 491 -5.91 10.61 14.64
CA PRO A 491 -6.85 10.45 15.75
C PRO A 491 -7.54 11.76 16.16
N PHE A 492 -6.85 12.91 16.14
CA PHE A 492 -7.47 14.19 16.48
C PHE A 492 -8.46 14.65 15.41
N ALA A 493 -8.17 14.42 14.13
CA ALA A 493 -9.11 14.68 13.04
C ALA A 493 -10.36 13.79 13.12
N ILE A 494 -10.19 12.51 13.48
CA ILE A 494 -11.28 11.55 13.68
C ILE A 494 -12.15 11.95 14.88
N VAL A 495 -11.55 12.30 16.03
CA VAL A 495 -12.28 12.80 17.21
C VAL A 495 -13.00 14.13 16.91
N LEU A 496 -12.38 15.04 16.16
CA LEU A 496 -13.04 16.27 15.70
C LEU A 496 -14.26 15.96 14.83
N GLY A 497 -14.16 14.97 13.93
CA GLY A 497 -15.30 14.46 13.17
C GLY A 497 -16.44 13.94 14.03
N ALA A 498 -16.12 13.16 15.08
CA ALA A 498 -17.11 12.70 16.07
C ALA A 498 -17.85 13.86 16.75
N VAL A 499 -17.11 14.88 17.18
CA VAL A 499 -17.67 16.09 17.81
C VAL A 499 -18.51 16.91 16.82
N MET A 500 -18.09 17.04 15.56
CA MET A 500 -18.90 17.65 14.50
C MET A 500 -20.18 16.86 14.21
N GLY A 501 -20.15 15.53 14.31
CA GLY A 501 -21.33 14.66 14.24
C GLY A 501 -22.32 14.92 15.38
N LEU A 502 -21.83 14.98 16.63
CA LEU A 502 -22.66 15.36 17.79
C LEU A 502 -23.21 16.79 17.68
N GLY A 503 -22.42 17.74 17.16
CA GLY A 503 -22.88 19.11 16.90
C GLY A 503 -24.04 19.16 15.90
N ARG A 504 -23.95 18.40 14.80
CA ARG A 504 -25.06 18.23 13.84
C ARG A 504 -26.31 17.64 14.49
N TYR A 505 -26.14 16.61 15.33
CA TYR A 505 -27.24 16.04 16.10
C TYR A 505 -27.92 17.07 17.00
N GLY A 506 -27.17 17.88 17.75
CA GLY A 506 -27.73 18.94 18.59
C GLY A 506 -28.51 19.99 17.79
N VAL A 507 -27.96 20.46 16.66
CA VAL A 507 -28.59 21.47 15.80
C VAL A 507 -29.84 20.95 15.08
N VAL A 508 -29.90 19.65 14.74
CA VAL A 508 -31.08 19.02 14.12
C VAL A 508 -32.14 18.68 15.16
N SER A 509 -31.75 18.17 16.33
CA SER A 509 -32.69 17.77 17.39
C SER A 509 -33.31 18.97 18.11
N GLY A 510 -32.59 20.09 18.23
CA GLY A 510 -33.14 21.37 18.71
C GLY A 510 -34.09 22.07 17.73
N ARG A 511 -34.58 21.36 16.70
CA ARG A 511 -35.60 21.81 15.73
C ARG A 511 -36.78 20.82 15.64
N GLN A 512 -36.83 19.82 16.51
CA GLN A 512 -37.91 18.84 16.67
C GLN A 512 -38.52 18.98 18.07
#